data_AF-A0A2R8BLZ6-F1
#
_entry.id   AF-A0A2R8BLZ6-F1
#
_cell.length_a   1.000
_cell.length_b   1.000
_cell.length_c   1.000
_cell.angle_alpha   90.00
_cell.angle_beta   90.00
_cell.angle_gamma   90.00
#
_symmetry.space_group_name_H-M   'P 1'
#
loop_
_entity.id
_entity.type
_entity.pdbx_description
1 polymer ?
#
loop_
_entity_poly.entity_id
_entity_poly.type
_entity_poly.pdbx_seq_one_letter_code
_entity_poly.pdbx_strand_id
1 'polypeptide(L)'
;MDSKQLVRTAWDAVMDETKNPLRRFPLVTAHLLMQVLAWMWSAIFSVAIGSYFAFGVTAVGHSLIIAGVIVTIAVFRRAEGASEAG
;
A
#
# COMPACT_ATOMS: atom_id res chain seq x y z
N MET A 1 -10.00 -11.26 27.39
CA MET A 1 -9.04 -11.49 26.29
C MET A 1 -7.83 -10.63 26.57
N ASP A 2 -6.62 -11.19 26.56
CA ASP A 2 -5.37 -10.44 26.76
C ASP A 2 -5.22 -9.36 25.67
N SER A 3 -4.85 -8.12 26.06
CA SER A 3 -4.76 -6.99 25.14
C SER A 3 -3.75 -7.25 24.01
N LYS A 4 -2.66 -7.99 24.31
CA LYS A 4 -1.66 -8.40 23.32
C LYS A 4 -2.24 -9.33 22.26
N GLN A 5 -3.12 -10.25 22.67
CA GLN A 5 -3.81 -11.15 21.75
C GLN A 5 -4.75 -10.38 20.82
N LEU A 6 -5.44 -9.35 21.34
CA LEU A 6 -6.38 -8.54 20.56
C LEU A 6 -5.67 -7.72 19.49
N VAL A 7 -4.53 -7.09 19.82
CA VAL A 7 -3.68 -6.38 18.85
C VAL A 7 -3.13 -7.32 17.79
N ARG A 8 -2.67 -8.52 18.18
CA ARG A 8 -2.17 -9.52 17.21
C ARG A 8 -3.26 -9.99 16.25
N THR A 9 -4.44 -10.32 16.76
CA THR A 9 -5.55 -10.76 15.90
C THR A 9 -5.99 -9.66 14.93
N ALA A 10 -6.03 -8.40 15.38
CA ALA A 10 -6.34 -7.27 14.52
C ALA A 10 -5.27 -7.04 13.45
N TRP A 11 -3.99 -7.12 13.83
CA TRP A 11 -2.87 -7.03 12.90
C TRP A 11 -2.92 -8.15 11.85
N ASP A 12 -3.13 -9.38 12.27
CA ASP A 12 -3.22 -10.55 11.39
C ASP A 12 -4.39 -10.45 10.40
N ALA A 13 -5.51 -9.84 10.82
CA ALA A 13 -6.67 -9.67 9.94
C ALA A 13 -6.42 -8.65 8.82
N VAL A 14 -5.61 -7.61 9.08
CA VAL A 14 -5.44 -6.46 8.17
C VAL A 14 -4.10 -6.53 7.42
N MET A 15 -3.00 -6.77 8.13
CA MET A 15 -1.64 -6.57 7.64
C MET A 15 -0.92 -7.88 7.26
N ASP A 16 -1.31 -9.03 7.82
CA ASP A 16 -0.68 -10.32 7.48
C ASP A 16 -1.11 -10.77 6.08
N GLU A 17 -0.15 -10.77 5.14
CA GLU A 17 -0.37 -11.17 3.74
C GLU A 17 -0.84 -12.61 3.57
N THR A 18 -0.64 -13.48 4.57
CA THR A 18 -1.06 -14.89 4.53
C THR A 18 -2.48 -15.09 5.03
N LYS A 19 -3.02 -14.12 5.77
CA LYS A 19 -4.34 -14.20 6.42
C LYS A 19 -5.34 -13.17 5.91
N ASN A 20 -4.86 -12.04 5.39
CA ASN A 20 -5.74 -10.97 4.94
C ASN A 20 -6.57 -11.41 3.70
N PRO A 21 -7.70 -10.74 3.44
CA PRO A 21 -8.57 -11.08 2.30
C PRO A 21 -7.91 -10.93 0.92
N LEU A 22 -6.81 -10.18 0.83
CA LEU A 22 -6.07 -9.89 -0.40
C LEU A 22 -5.01 -10.96 -0.72
N ARG A 23 -4.79 -11.96 0.13
CA ARG A 23 -3.82 -13.05 -0.09
C ARG A 23 -4.00 -13.84 -1.37
N ARG A 24 -5.21 -13.82 -1.94
CA ARG A 24 -5.53 -14.49 -3.21
C ARG A 24 -4.82 -13.84 -4.40
N PHE A 25 -4.49 -12.55 -4.30
CA PHE A 25 -3.89 -11.80 -5.39
C PHE A 25 -2.37 -11.95 -5.39
N PRO A 26 -1.70 -11.80 -6.56
CA PRO A 26 -0.25 -11.73 -6.62
C PRO A 26 0.28 -10.66 -5.67
N LEU A 27 1.43 -10.92 -5.03
CA LEU A 27 2.02 -10.04 -4.00
C LEU A 27 2.06 -8.56 -4.40
N VAL A 28 2.44 -8.26 -5.64
CA VAL A 28 2.48 -6.88 -6.16
C VAL A 28 1.09 -6.26 -6.18
N THR A 29 0.05 -7.00 -6.56
CA THR A 29 -1.33 -6.51 -6.60
C THR A 29 -1.88 -6.31 -5.18
N ALA A 30 -1.63 -7.27 -4.28
CA ALA A 30 -2.03 -7.16 -2.88
C ALA A 30 -1.36 -5.96 -2.20
N HIS A 31 -0.07 -5.72 -2.46
CA HIS A 31 0.66 -4.57 -1.94
C HIS A 31 0.06 -3.24 -2.43
N LEU A 32 -0.24 -3.12 -3.73
CA LEU A 32 -0.87 -1.92 -4.28
C LEU A 32 -2.25 -1.66 -3.67
N LEU A 33 -3.07 -2.70 -3.48
CA LEU A 33 -4.38 -2.58 -2.82
C LEU A 33 -4.25 -2.12 -1.36
N MET A 34 -3.26 -2.64 -0.62
CA MET A 34 -2.96 -2.18 0.74
C MET A 34 -2.53 -0.71 0.76
N GLN A 35 -1.74 -0.26 -0.22
CA GLN A 35 -1.37 1.16 -0.35
C GLN A 35 -2.59 2.06 -0.64
N VAL A 36 -3.49 1.64 -1.53
CA VAL A 36 -4.73 2.39 -1.81
C VAL A 36 -5.62 2.47 -0.56
N LEU A 37 -5.73 1.38 0.20
CA LEU A 37 -6.49 1.36 1.44
C LEU A 37 -5.89 2.33 2.48
N ALA A 38 -4.57 2.37 2.61
CA ALA A 38 -3.88 3.35 3.45
C ALA A 38 -4.17 4.80 2.99
N TRP A 39 -4.19 5.02 1.68
CA TRP A 39 -4.50 6.33 1.09
C TRP A 39 -5.93 6.79 1.39
N MET A 40 -6.90 5.87 1.28
CA MET A 40 -8.30 6.12 1.64
C MET A 40 -8.44 6.54 3.10
N TRP A 41 -7.84 5.81 4.04
CA TRP A 41 -7.95 6.12 5.47
C TRP A 41 -7.20 7.39 5.86
N SER A 42 -6.05 7.67 5.23
CA SER A 42 -5.35 8.95 5.39
C SER A 42 -6.25 10.13 4.98
N ALA A 43 -6.96 10.02 3.85
CA ALA A 43 -7.92 11.02 3.39
C ALA A 43 -9.06 11.23 4.38
N ILE A 44 -9.69 10.14 4.84
CA ILE A 44 -10.80 10.19 5.80
C ILE A 44 -10.37 10.91 7.08
N PHE A 45 -9.21 10.57 7.67
CA PHE A 45 -8.74 11.23 8.88
C PHE A 45 -8.39 12.70 8.68
N SER A 46 -7.78 13.04 7.54
CA SER A 46 -7.39 14.43 7.27
C SER A 46 -8.61 15.34 7.05
N VAL A 47 -9.63 14.84 6.35
CA VAL A 47 -10.93 15.52 6.19
C VAL A 47 -11.66 15.63 7.53
N ALA A 48 -11.69 14.55 8.33
CA ALA A 48 -12.36 14.54 9.63
C ALA A 48 -11.74 15.54 10.63
N ILE A 49 -10.43 15.78 10.55
CA ILE A 49 -9.72 16.76 11.40
C ILE A 49 -9.81 18.18 10.83
N GLY A 50 -10.30 18.37 9.59
CA GLY A 50 -10.47 19.66 8.93
C GLY A 50 -9.19 20.22 8.26
N SER A 51 -8.15 19.41 8.12
CA SER A 51 -6.83 19.83 7.62
C SER A 51 -6.62 19.54 6.13
N TYR A 52 -7.55 20.01 5.30
CA TYR A 52 -7.55 19.75 3.84
C TYR A 52 -6.27 20.19 3.13
N PHE A 53 -5.63 21.27 3.60
CA PHE A 53 -4.38 21.76 3.00
C PHE A 53 -3.18 20.86 3.33
N ALA A 54 -3.05 20.44 4.60
CA ALA A 54 -2.00 19.50 4.99
C ALA A 54 -2.22 18.12 4.33
N PHE A 55 -3.49 17.71 4.19
CA PHE A 55 -3.85 16.54 3.40
C PHE A 55 -3.36 16.64 1.96
N GLY A 56 -3.67 17.74 1.27
CA GLY A 56 -3.31 17.92 -0.14
C GLY A 56 -1.80 17.80 -0.38
N VAL A 57 -0.98 18.45 0.45
CA VAL A 57 0.48 18.39 0.33
C VAL A 57 1.01 16.98 0.60
N THR A 58 0.53 16.34 1.67
CA THR A 58 1.01 15.00 2.05
C THR A 58 0.53 13.91 1.08
N ALA A 59 -0.67 14.03 0.54
CA ALA A 59 -1.24 13.12 -0.44
C ALA A 59 -0.44 13.15 -1.75
N VAL A 60 -0.12 14.35 -2.26
CA VAL A 60 0.73 14.52 -3.45
C VAL A 60 2.11 13.92 -3.22
N GLY A 61 2.74 14.18 -2.06
CA GLY A 61 4.02 13.58 -1.70
C GLY A 61 3.99 12.05 -1.72
N HIS A 62 2.98 11.42 -1.11
CA HIS A 62 2.81 9.97 -1.12
C HIS A 62 2.63 9.41 -2.54
N SER A 63 1.75 10.03 -3.35
CA SER A 63 1.50 9.58 -4.73
C SER A 63 2.75 9.63 -5.60
N LEU A 64 3.60 10.64 -5.42
CA LEU A 64 4.88 10.75 -6.15
C LEU A 64 5.85 9.63 -5.79
N ILE A 65 5.98 9.29 -4.50
CA ILE A 65 6.85 8.19 -4.05
C ILE A 65 6.36 6.85 -4.62
N ILE A 66 5.06 6.58 -4.53
CA ILE A 66 4.44 5.35 -5.05
C ILE A 66 4.66 5.26 -6.57
N ALA A 67 4.44 6.35 -7.29
CA ALA A 67 4.68 6.40 -8.73
C ALA A 67 6.14 6.09 -9.07
N GLY A 68 7.10 6.63 -8.31
CA GLY A 68 8.53 6.32 -8.47
C GLY A 68 8.85 4.84 -8.28
N VAL A 69 8.26 4.19 -7.27
CA VAL A 69 8.42 2.74 -7.04
C VAL A 69 7.86 1.93 -8.22
N ILE A 70 6.66 2.25 -8.70
CA ILE A 70 6.04 1.55 -9.84
C ILE A 70 6.89 1.72 -11.10
N VAL A 71 7.37 2.93 -11.39
CA VAL A 71 8.25 3.19 -12.54
C VAL A 71 9.53 2.37 -12.43
N THR A 72 10.13 2.28 -11.24
CA THR A 72 11.36 1.50 -11.01
C THR A 72 11.12 0.01 -11.29
N ILE A 73 10.03 -0.56 -10.75
CA ILE A 73 9.64 -1.94 -11.01
C ILE A 73 9.36 -2.16 -12.51
N ALA A 74 8.68 -1.23 -13.17
CA ALA A 74 8.40 -1.32 -14.61
C ALA A 74 9.68 -1.31 -15.45
N VAL A 75 10.68 -0.49 -15.07
CA VAL A 75 12.00 -0.47 -15.73
C VAL A 75 12.73 -1.80 -15.52
N PHE A 76 12.78 -2.32 -14.30
CA PHE A 76 13.44 -3.59 -14.00
C PHE A 76 12.80 -4.76 -14.75
N ARG A 77 11.47 -4.85 -14.75
CA ARG A 77 10.74 -5.88 -15.52
C ARG A 77 11.00 -5.80 -17.02
N ARG A 78 11.17 -4.61 -17.58
CA ARG A 78 11.55 -4.44 -18.99
C ARG A 78 12.98 -4.88 -19.26
N ALA A 79 13.91 -4.62 -18.35
CA ALA A 79 15.30 -5.05 -18.46
C ALA A 79 15.45 -6.57 -18.36
N GLU A 80 14.74 -7.20 -17.42
CA GLU A 80 14.68 -8.67 -17.29
C GLU A 80 14.12 -9.32 -18.56
N GLY A 81 12.97 -8.84 -19.07
CA GLY A 81 12.37 -9.39 -20.29
C GLY A 81 13.18 -9.16 -21.57
N ALA A 82 14.03 -8.14 -21.61
CA ALA A 82 14.97 -7.92 -22.72
C ALA A 82 16.18 -8.87 -22.67
N SER A 83 16.50 -9.42 -21.50
CA SER A 83 17.67 -10.29 -21.29
C SER A 83 17.43 -11.75 -21.68
N GLU A 84 16.17 -12.21 -21.74
CA GLU A 84 15.82 -13.59 -22.15
C GLU A 84 15.64 -13.77 -23.67
N ALA A 85 15.71 -12.70 -24.45
CA ALA A 85 15.51 -12.70 -25.89
C ALA A 85 16.81 -12.59 -26.72
N GLY A 86 17.98 -12.66 -26.08
CA GLY A 86 19.31 -12.67 -26.72
C GLY A 86 20.12 -13.87 -26.32
#